data_AF-A0A849V6Z0-F1
#
_entry.id   AF-A0A849V6Z0-F1
#
_cell.length_a   1.000
_cell.length_b   1.000
_cell.length_c   1.000
_cell.angle_alpha   90.00
_cell.angle_beta   90.00
_cell.angle_gamma   90.00
#
_symmetry.space_group_name_H-M   'P 1'
#
loop_
_entity.id
_entity.type
_entity.pdbx_description
1 polymer ?
#
loop_
_entity_poly.entity_id
_entity_poly.type
_entity_poly.pdbx_seq_one_letter_code
_entity_poly.pdbx_strand_id
1 'polypeptide(L)' 'MLKLTYPMSYADCFAAALANKEQAVLLTSDPEFEVLGDSVIRMVV' A
#
# COMPACT_ATOMS: atom_id res chain seq x y z
N MET A 1 -9.71 -5.44 -5.62
CA MET A 1 -8.47 -6.22 -5.39
C MET A 1 -7.28 -5.39 -5.85
N LEU A 2 -6.46 -4.87 -4.93
CA LEU A 2 -5.31 -3.98 -5.27
C LEU A 2 -4.34 -4.63 -6.28
N LYS A 3 -4.11 -5.94 -6.17
CA LYS A 3 -3.23 -6.69 -7.08
C LYS A 3 -3.70 -6.71 -8.54
N LEU A 4 -5.01 -6.57 -8.79
CA LEU A 4 -5.56 -6.51 -10.15
C LEU A 4 -5.49 -5.09 -10.74
N THR A 5 -5.30 -4.08 -9.89
CA THR A 5 -5.31 -2.67 -10.26
C THR A 5 -3.90 -2.09 -10.36
N TYR A 6 -2.94 -2.65 -9.61
CA TYR A 6 -1.59 -2.13 -9.49
C TYR A 6 -0.53 -3.22 -9.74
N PRO A 7 0.57 -2.89 -10.44
CA PRO A 7 1.66 -3.82 -10.71
C PRO A 7 2.60 -3.98 -9.50
N MET A 8 2.05 -4.25 -8.32
CA MET A 8 2.82 -4.49 -7.08
C MET A 8 2.87 -5.98 -6.76
N SER A 9 3.80 -6.41 -5.90
CA SER A 9 3.81 -7.79 -5.40
C SER A 9 2.53 -8.13 -4.62
N TYR A 10 2.25 -9.43 -4.43
CA TYR A 10 1.09 -9.83 -3.63
C TYR A 10 1.25 -9.42 -2.16
N ALA A 11 2.49 -9.45 -1.64
CA ALA A 11 2.81 -9.04 -0.28
C ALA A 11 2.50 -7.55 -0.06
N ASP A 12 2.86 -6.71 -1.02
CA ASP A 12 2.64 -5.26 -0.93
C ASP A 12 1.15 -4.92 -1.01
N CYS A 13 0.42 -5.61 -1.87
CA CYS A 13 -1.03 -5.51 -1.92
C CYS A 13 -1.69 -5.89 -0.59
N PHE A 14 -1.14 -6.90 0.10
CA PHE A 14 -1.65 -7.33 1.40
C PHE A 14 -1.37 -6.29 2.49
N ALA A 15 -0.14 -5.75 2.54
CA ALA A 15 0.23 -4.70 3.49
C ALA A 15 -0.64 -3.44 3.30
N ALA A 16 -0.82 -3.01 2.06
CA ALA A 16 -1.68 -1.89 1.70
C ALA A 16 -3.16 -2.12 2.06
N ALA A 17 -3.69 -3.31 1.76
CA ALA A 17 -5.07 -3.66 2.09
C ALA A 17 -5.30 -3.71 3.61
N LEU A 18 -4.33 -4.23 4.37
CA LEU A 18 -4.40 -4.29 5.82
C LEU A 18 -4.35 -2.88 6.44
N ALA A 19 -3.45 -2.02 5.97
CA ALA A 19 -3.38 -0.64 6.44
C ALA A 19 -4.70 0.11 6.20
N ASN A 20 -5.30 -0.04 5.02
CA ASN A 20 -6.60 0.57 4.72
C ASN A 20 -7.72 0.00 5.62
N LYS A 21 -7.77 -1.33 5.78
CA LYS A 21 -8.78 -2.00 6.61
C LYS A 21 -8.73 -1.53 8.08
N GLU A 22 -7.53 -1.38 8.63
CA GLU A 22 -7.34 -0.97 10.03
C GLU A 22 -7.26 0.55 10.20
N GLN A 23 -7.47 1.33 9.12
CA GLN A 23 -7.29 2.79 9.09
C GLN A 23 -5.92 3.24 9.63
N ALA A 24 -4.89 2.43 9.38
CA ALA A 24 -3.53 2.64 9.85
C ALA A 24 -2.66 3.30 8.79
N VAL A 25 -1.53 3.86 9.23
CA VAL A 25 -0.50 4.41 8.33
C VAL A 25 0.43 3.28 7.89
N LEU A 26 0.59 3.12 6.57
CA LEU A 26 1.58 2.20 6.02
C LEU A 26 2.97 2.84 6.05
N LEU A 27 3.83 2.35 6.92
CA LEU A 27 5.21 2.80 7.04
C LEU A 27 6.12 1.97 6.11
N THR A 28 6.73 2.59 5.11
CA THR A 28 7.57 1.88 4.13
C THR A 28 8.57 2.80 3.44
N SER A 29 9.77 2.30 3.14
CA SER A 29 10.77 2.99 2.29
C SER A 29 10.71 2.51 0.83
N ASP A 30 9.77 1.62 0.50
CA ASP A 30 9.65 1.02 -0.82
C ASP A 30 8.86 1.95 -1.77
N PRO A 31 9.47 2.41 -2.89
CA PRO A 31 8.81 3.29 -3.85
C PRO A 31 7.68 2.60 -4.62
N GLU A 32 7.57 1.27 -4.61
CA GLU A 32 6.46 0.58 -5.29
C GLU A 32 5.08 1.03 -4.77
N PHE A 33 4.99 1.44 -3.50
CA PHE A 33 3.74 1.92 -2.91
C PHE A 33 3.32 3.31 -3.39
N GLU A 34 4.16 4.02 -4.17
CA GLU A 34 3.81 5.32 -4.73
C GLU A 34 2.57 5.25 -5.64
N VAL A 35 2.42 4.14 -6.37
CA VAL A 35 1.30 3.90 -7.30
C VAL A 35 -0.06 3.90 -6.62
N LEU A 36 -0.11 3.70 -5.30
CA LEU A 36 -1.35 3.70 -4.52
C LEU A 36 -1.93 5.11 -4.30
N GLY A 37 -1.13 6.17 -4.47
CA GLY A 37 -1.56 7.56 -4.28
C GLY A 37 -2.30 7.77 -2.95
N ASP A 38 -3.47 8.42 -3.02
CA ASP A 38 -4.34 8.71 -1.86
C ASP A 38 -5.17 7.51 -1.38
N SER A 39 -5.03 6.34 -2.01
CA SER A 39 -5.82 5.15 -1.67
C SER A 39 -5.38 4.50 -0.35
N VAL A 40 -4.19 4.85 0.15
CA VAL A 40 -3.61 4.37 1.41
C VAL A 40 -2.81 5.50 2.03
N ILE A 41 -3.06 5.80 3.31
CA ILE A 41 -2.24 6.73 4.07
C ILE A 41 -0.89 6.06 4.32
N ARG A 42 0.19 6.65 3.81
CA ARG A 42 1.55 6.09 3.93
C ARG A 42 2.54 7.12 4.46
N MET A 43 3.57 6.64 5.13
CA MET A 43 4.71 7.44 5.60
C MET A 43 6.01 6.78 5.15
N VAL A 44 6.94 7.59 4.64
CA VAL A 44 8.27 7.14 4.19
C VAL A 44 9.26 7.30 5.33
N VAL A 45 10.05 6.26 5.61
CA VAL A 45 11.14 6.24 6.60
C VAL A 45 12.48 6.39 5.90
#